data_AF-A0A3A8TYA1-F1
#
_entry.id   AF-A0A3A8TYA1-F1
#
_cell.length_a   1.000
_cell.length_b   1.000
_cell.length_c   1.000
_cell.angle_alpha   90.00
_cell.angle_beta   90.00
_cell.angle_gamma   90.00
#
_symmetry.space_group_name_H-M   'P 1'
#
loop_
_entity.id
_entity.type
_entity.pdbx_description
1 polymer ?
#
loop_
_entity_poly.entity_id
_entity_poly.type
_entity_poly.pdbx_seq_one_letter_code
_entity_poly.pdbx_strand_id
1 'polypeptide(L)'
;MRKSILSSLVMVAAAGSLTACDVEQPNPGCIVQDASFANWWAKYDVVSGPTRADGTACTAAEALEVGDNLGVWKFADPKTGSNILVVRPQYMARLGSADANNTFDSLQVTGGLSADTTDDFCLAPEFNTATVNPTQAGVTSNISYTLKNVKVYSSPSSPGTQMSGEVTFVRNGCTSTYVMRAVWPATPCDPRADQSDPDEGFANCGSGSGINPDFALQCEAVPARFWLEYFGSPDDDPDYIEGRCVPSESIPSFK
;
A
#
# COMPACT_ATOMS: atom_id res chain seq x y z
N MET A 1 44.12 45.81 25.48
CA MET A 1 45.28 44.89 25.38
C MET A 1 44.80 43.48 25.65
N ARG A 2 44.97 42.58 24.68
CA ARG A 2 44.74 41.13 24.83
C ARG A 2 45.77 40.56 25.80
N LYS A 3 45.35 39.72 26.74
CA LYS A 3 46.18 38.68 27.34
C LYS A 3 45.38 37.39 27.40
N SER A 4 46.00 36.35 26.89
CA SER A 4 45.47 35.00 26.74
C SER A 4 46.10 34.08 27.80
N ILE A 5 45.58 32.86 27.79
CA ILE A 5 46.17 31.54 28.05
C ILE A 5 46.01 30.85 29.44
N LEU A 6 45.56 29.58 29.30
CA LEU A 6 45.78 28.36 30.11
C LEU A 6 44.90 28.20 31.36
N SER A 7 44.42 27.02 31.75
CA SER A 7 44.22 25.68 31.18
C SER A 7 43.83 24.84 32.40
N SER A 8 42.71 24.11 32.39
CA SER A 8 42.46 22.92 33.25
C SER A 8 41.14 22.26 32.83
N LEU A 9 41.18 21.50 31.74
CA LEU A 9 40.19 20.47 31.43
C LEU A 9 40.60 19.21 32.20
N VAL A 10 39.88 18.90 33.27
CA VAL A 10 40.00 17.61 33.96
C VAL A 10 39.08 16.63 33.24
N MET A 11 39.66 15.79 32.37
CA MET A 11 39.02 14.60 31.86
C MET A 11 38.90 13.57 32.99
N VAL A 12 37.70 13.38 33.53
CA VAL A 12 37.38 12.18 34.33
C VAL A 12 36.87 11.12 33.37
N ALA A 13 37.81 10.27 32.93
CA ALA A 13 37.51 8.97 32.35
C ALA A 13 36.98 8.06 33.47
N ALA A 14 35.66 8.01 33.65
CA ALA A 14 35.02 6.94 34.38
C ALA A 14 34.75 5.80 33.39
N ALA A 15 35.60 4.78 33.46
CA ALA A 15 35.36 3.47 32.87
C ALA A 15 34.09 2.86 33.50
N GLY A 16 32.94 3.21 32.94
CA GLY A 16 31.68 2.51 33.15
C GLY A 16 31.59 1.41 32.11
N SER A 17 31.76 0.17 32.53
CA SER A 17 31.36 -1.02 31.78
C SER A 17 29.86 -0.92 31.45
N LEU A 18 29.56 -0.38 30.28
CA LEU A 18 28.22 -0.42 29.68
C LEU A 18 27.96 -1.82 29.16
N THR A 19 27.53 -2.74 30.04
CA THR A 19 26.82 -3.96 29.62
C THR A 19 25.36 -3.61 29.27
N ALA A 20 25.18 -2.61 28.41
CA ALA A 20 23.88 -2.10 27.97
C ALA A 20 23.77 -2.25 26.45
N CYS A 21 23.81 -3.49 25.97
CA CYS A 21 23.51 -3.82 24.57
C CYS A 21 22.50 -4.96 24.42
N ASP A 22 21.71 -5.25 25.46
CA ASP A 22 20.41 -5.95 25.35
C ASP A 22 19.27 -4.95 25.63
N VAL A 23 19.37 -3.75 25.04
CA VAL A 23 18.20 -2.86 24.97
C VAL A 23 17.41 -3.35 23.76
N GLU A 24 16.58 -4.36 23.99
CA GLU A 24 15.53 -4.76 23.06
C GLU A 24 14.74 -3.49 22.75
N GLN A 25 14.85 -3.01 21.51
CA GLN A 25 14.16 -1.79 21.12
C GLN A 25 12.67 -1.99 21.45
N PRO A 26 12.04 -1.04 22.18
CA PRO A 26 10.64 -1.18 22.52
C PRO A 26 9.85 -1.44 21.23
N ASN A 27 8.98 -2.47 21.26
CA ASN A 27 8.14 -2.81 20.11
C ASN A 27 7.49 -1.51 19.61
N PRO A 28 7.70 -1.11 18.33
CA PRO A 28 7.12 0.12 17.78
C PRO A 28 5.59 0.14 17.82
N GLY A 29 4.96 -0.97 18.22
CA GLY A 29 3.55 -1.21 18.17
C GLY A 29 3.12 -1.43 16.74
N CYS A 30 1.81 -1.40 16.51
CA CYS A 30 1.31 -1.43 15.15
C CYS A 30 1.57 -0.09 14.43
N ILE A 31 2.48 -0.05 13.47
CA ILE A 31 2.72 1.10 12.59
C ILE A 31 2.14 0.81 11.20
N VAL A 32 1.52 1.84 10.62
CA VAL A 32 1.03 1.83 9.24
C VAL A 32 1.48 3.15 8.61
N GLN A 33 2.17 3.09 7.48
CA GLN A 33 2.49 4.30 6.72
C GLN A 33 1.21 4.88 6.14
N ASP A 34 0.94 6.13 6.47
CA ASP A 34 -0.29 6.79 6.06
C ASP A 34 -0.17 7.40 4.66
N ALA A 35 -1.32 7.55 3.99
CA ALA A 35 -1.39 8.07 2.63
C ALA A 35 -1.45 9.60 2.54
N SER A 36 -1.05 10.35 3.58
CA SER A 36 -1.06 11.82 3.53
C SER A 36 0.04 12.38 2.64
N PHE A 37 1.15 11.65 2.46
CA PHE A 37 2.27 12.06 1.62
C PHE A 37 2.36 11.27 0.30
N ALA A 38 2.10 9.97 0.34
CA ALA A 38 2.15 9.10 -0.83
C ALA A 38 1.10 7.99 -0.70
N ASN A 39 0.46 7.63 -1.82
CA ASN A 39 -0.45 6.49 -1.84
C ASN A 39 0.30 5.17 -1.70
N TRP A 40 -0.43 4.13 -1.35
CA TRP A 40 -0.01 2.75 -1.52
C TRP A 40 -0.31 2.28 -2.93
N TRP A 41 0.52 1.40 -3.49
CA TRP A 41 0.15 0.68 -4.71
C TRP A 41 -0.20 -0.77 -4.34
N ALA A 42 -1.40 -1.20 -4.73
CA ALA A 42 -1.87 -2.56 -4.55
C ALA A 42 -1.92 -3.31 -5.88
N LYS A 43 -1.39 -4.53 -5.89
CA LYS A 43 -1.63 -5.54 -6.91
C LYS A 43 -2.71 -6.51 -6.43
N TYR A 44 -3.60 -6.91 -7.34
CA TYR A 44 -4.64 -7.90 -7.07
C TYR A 44 -4.40 -9.19 -7.87
N ASP A 45 -3.93 -10.23 -7.19
CA ASP A 45 -3.77 -11.55 -7.77
C ASP A 45 -5.12 -12.29 -7.73
N VAL A 46 -5.63 -12.67 -8.91
CA VAL A 46 -6.97 -13.28 -9.05
C VAL A 46 -7.02 -14.65 -8.36
N VAL A 47 -7.98 -14.82 -7.44
CA VAL A 47 -8.32 -16.12 -6.84
C VAL A 47 -9.51 -16.73 -7.58
N SER A 48 -10.57 -15.95 -7.81
CA SER A 48 -11.68 -16.33 -8.68
C SER A 48 -12.12 -15.18 -9.57
N GLY A 49 -12.31 -15.49 -10.85
CA GLY A 49 -12.89 -14.55 -11.82
C GLY A 49 -14.35 -14.22 -11.51
N PRO A 50 -14.91 -13.19 -12.17
CA PRO A 50 -16.26 -12.72 -11.88
C PRO A 50 -17.32 -13.77 -12.28
N THR A 51 -18.08 -14.23 -11.30
CA THR A 51 -19.15 -15.24 -11.48
C THR A 51 -20.43 -14.79 -10.79
N ARG A 52 -21.58 -15.14 -11.37
CA ARG A 52 -22.89 -14.98 -10.71
C ARG A 52 -23.11 -16.05 -9.65
N ALA A 53 -24.12 -15.84 -8.80
CA ALA A 53 -24.52 -16.80 -7.76
C ALA A 53 -24.95 -18.17 -8.31
N ASP A 54 -25.39 -18.25 -9.57
CA ASP A 54 -25.75 -19.50 -10.25
C ASP A 54 -24.55 -20.22 -10.91
N GLY A 55 -23.34 -19.68 -10.75
CA GLY A 55 -22.10 -20.21 -11.34
C GLY A 55 -21.82 -19.75 -12.76
N THR A 56 -22.69 -18.95 -13.37
CA THR A 56 -22.47 -18.40 -14.72
C THR A 56 -21.30 -17.40 -14.72
N ALA A 57 -20.34 -17.60 -15.60
CA ALA A 57 -19.23 -16.66 -15.78
C ALA A 57 -19.72 -15.31 -16.29
N CYS A 58 -19.17 -14.24 -15.72
CA CYS A 58 -19.32 -12.88 -16.24
C CYS A 58 -18.14 -12.52 -17.14
N THR A 59 -18.15 -11.31 -17.71
CA THR A 59 -17.07 -10.86 -18.59
C THR A 59 -15.94 -10.23 -17.78
N ALA A 60 -14.80 -9.98 -18.43
CA ALA A 60 -13.69 -9.25 -17.81
C ALA A 60 -14.07 -7.82 -17.40
N ALA A 61 -15.14 -7.24 -17.96
CA ALA A 61 -15.61 -5.91 -17.59
C ALA A 61 -16.20 -5.84 -16.17
N GLU A 62 -16.63 -6.98 -15.61
CA GLU A 62 -17.11 -7.09 -14.23
C GLU A 62 -16.00 -7.38 -13.21
N ALA A 63 -14.77 -7.63 -13.65
CA ALA A 63 -13.63 -7.83 -12.75
C ALA A 63 -13.18 -6.50 -12.09
N LEU A 64 -12.40 -6.65 -11.02
CA LEU A 64 -11.63 -5.55 -10.45
C LEU A 64 -10.45 -5.24 -11.39
N GLU A 65 -9.91 -4.03 -11.26
CA GLU A 65 -8.69 -3.63 -11.97
C GLU A 65 -7.49 -4.47 -11.50
N VAL A 66 -6.43 -4.59 -12.31
CA VAL A 66 -5.24 -5.41 -11.99
C VAL A 66 -4.44 -4.91 -10.79
N GLY A 67 -4.61 -3.63 -10.46
CA GLY A 67 -4.05 -2.96 -9.31
C GLY A 67 -4.77 -1.64 -9.07
N ASP A 68 -4.46 -0.96 -7.97
CA ASP A 68 -5.07 0.31 -7.61
C ASP A 68 -4.16 1.14 -6.69
N ASN A 69 -4.30 2.47 -6.73
CA ASN A 69 -3.75 3.29 -5.66
C ASN A 69 -4.70 3.23 -4.48
N LEU A 70 -4.14 2.98 -3.28
CA LEU A 70 -4.91 2.97 -2.05
C LEU A 70 -4.52 4.15 -1.18
N GLY A 71 -5.52 4.89 -0.73
CA GLY A 71 -5.39 5.71 0.45
C GLY A 71 -5.49 4.81 1.68
N VAL A 72 -4.48 4.81 2.55
CA VAL A 72 -4.44 3.98 3.76
C VAL A 72 -4.16 4.89 4.94
N TRP A 73 -4.97 4.80 5.99
CA TRP A 73 -4.80 5.58 7.20
C TRP A 73 -5.06 4.72 8.43
N LYS A 74 -4.20 4.88 9.44
CA LYS A 74 -4.46 4.39 10.79
C LYS A 74 -4.98 5.54 11.63
N PHE A 75 -6.11 5.33 12.31
CA PHE A 75 -6.58 6.22 13.35
C PHE A 75 -6.59 5.50 14.69
N ALA A 76 -6.18 6.19 15.74
CA ALA A 76 -6.25 5.70 17.11
C ALA A 76 -7.32 6.48 17.87
N ASP A 77 -8.20 5.80 18.60
CA ASP A 77 -9.08 6.42 19.56
C ASP A 77 -8.36 6.50 20.93
N PRO A 78 -7.93 7.69 21.37
CA PRO A 78 -7.19 7.84 22.62
C PRO A 78 -8.03 7.52 23.86
N LYS A 79 -9.36 7.43 23.75
CA LYS A 79 -10.25 7.11 24.89
C LYS A 79 -10.39 5.61 25.11
N THR A 80 -10.46 4.84 24.03
CA THR A 80 -10.65 3.38 24.09
C THR A 80 -9.34 2.62 23.88
N GLY A 81 -8.29 3.28 23.37
CA GLY A 81 -7.04 2.63 22.98
C GLY A 81 -7.18 1.77 21.72
N SER A 82 -8.33 1.83 21.03
CA SER A 82 -8.58 1.05 19.81
C SER A 82 -7.95 1.72 18.60
N ASN A 83 -7.50 0.92 17.64
CA ASN A 83 -7.04 1.39 16.35
C ASN A 83 -8.05 0.97 15.27
N ILE A 84 -8.22 1.82 14.27
CA ILE A 84 -8.92 1.48 13.04
C ILE A 84 -7.97 1.67 11.85
N LEU A 85 -8.15 0.82 10.85
CA LEU A 85 -7.51 0.93 9.55
C LEU A 85 -8.57 1.33 8.53
N VAL A 86 -8.35 2.46 7.87
CA VAL A 86 -9.19 2.94 6.77
C VAL A 86 -8.41 2.72 5.47
N VAL A 87 -9.01 1.99 4.54
CA VAL A 87 -8.48 1.78 3.19
C VAL A 87 -9.49 2.32 2.19
N ARG A 88 -9.05 3.25 1.35
CA ARG A 88 -9.85 3.88 0.31
C ARG A 88 -9.26 3.57 -1.06
N PRO A 89 -9.84 2.61 -1.80
CA PRO A 89 -9.45 2.35 -3.18
C PRO A 89 -9.74 3.54 -4.09
N GLN A 90 -8.75 3.97 -4.89
CA GLN A 90 -8.95 5.04 -5.86
C GLN A 90 -10.03 4.65 -6.89
N TYR A 91 -10.17 3.36 -7.21
CA TYR A 91 -11.24 2.84 -8.05
C TYR A 91 -12.64 3.25 -7.53
N MET A 92 -12.90 2.99 -6.24
CA MET A 92 -14.18 3.35 -5.60
C MET A 92 -14.34 4.86 -5.51
N ALA A 93 -13.28 5.58 -5.13
CA ALA A 93 -13.30 7.03 -5.01
C ALA A 93 -13.63 7.73 -6.34
N ARG A 94 -13.04 7.28 -7.46
CA ARG A 94 -13.27 7.83 -8.80
C ARG A 94 -14.72 7.66 -9.26
N LEU A 95 -15.32 6.50 -8.98
CA LEU A 95 -16.71 6.24 -9.37
C LEU A 95 -17.71 7.06 -8.55
N GLY A 96 -17.31 7.52 -7.37
CA GLY A 96 -18.14 8.35 -6.52
C GLY A 96 -18.63 9.63 -7.19
N SER A 97 -17.88 10.23 -8.12
CA SER A 97 -18.34 11.45 -8.82
C SER A 97 -19.54 11.21 -9.73
N ALA A 98 -19.82 9.95 -10.09
CA ALA A 98 -20.94 9.55 -10.92
C ALA A 98 -22.10 8.95 -10.10
N ASP A 99 -22.01 8.92 -8.78
CA ASP A 99 -23.07 8.46 -7.87
C ASP A 99 -23.60 9.66 -7.07
N ALA A 100 -24.83 10.09 -7.38
CA ALA A 100 -25.45 11.25 -6.74
C ALA A 100 -25.80 11.04 -5.26
N ASN A 101 -25.79 9.79 -4.78
CA ASN A 101 -26.20 9.43 -3.42
C ASN A 101 -25.04 8.90 -2.58
N ASN A 102 -23.81 8.95 -3.08
CA ASN A 102 -22.68 8.47 -2.31
C ASN A 102 -22.41 9.36 -1.08
N THR A 103 -21.71 8.77 -0.11
CA THR A 103 -21.07 9.51 0.97
C THR A 103 -19.58 9.22 0.97
N PHE A 104 -18.78 10.10 1.56
CA PHE A 104 -17.34 9.88 1.66
C PHE A 104 -17.01 8.50 2.27
N ASP A 105 -17.69 8.16 3.36
CA ASP A 105 -17.50 6.89 4.08
C ASP A 105 -17.97 5.66 3.30
N SER A 106 -18.92 5.82 2.37
CA SER A 106 -19.36 4.70 1.51
C SER A 106 -18.28 4.24 0.52
N LEU A 107 -17.27 5.07 0.24
CA LEU A 107 -16.23 4.79 -0.75
C LEU A 107 -14.96 4.19 -0.15
N GLN A 108 -14.97 3.85 1.14
CA GLN A 108 -13.83 3.31 1.86
C GLN A 108 -14.26 2.12 2.73
N VAL A 109 -13.30 1.26 3.04
CA VAL A 109 -13.46 0.17 3.99
C VAL A 109 -12.68 0.51 5.26
N THR A 110 -13.30 0.27 6.39
CA THR A 110 -12.81 0.54 7.73
C THR A 110 -12.92 -0.74 8.55
N GLY A 111 -11.81 -1.13 9.15
CA GLY A 111 -11.70 -2.32 9.98
C GLY A 111 -11.03 -1.99 11.30
N GLY A 112 -11.31 -2.80 12.34
CA GLY A 112 -10.55 -2.74 13.58
C GLY A 112 -9.12 -3.24 13.33
N LEU A 113 -8.13 -2.51 13.83
CA LEU A 113 -6.71 -2.83 13.70
C LEU A 113 -6.14 -3.18 15.09
N SER A 114 -5.29 -4.20 15.15
CA SER A 114 -4.61 -4.55 16.40
C SER A 114 -3.77 -3.40 16.95
N ALA A 115 -3.65 -3.34 18.28
CA ALA A 115 -2.75 -2.39 18.95
C ALA A 115 -1.28 -2.82 18.80
N ASP A 116 -1.06 -4.13 19.00
CA ASP A 116 0.23 -4.78 18.93
C ASP A 116 0.41 -5.58 17.64
N THR A 117 1.63 -6.05 17.43
CA THR A 117 1.98 -6.94 16.33
C THR A 117 1.89 -8.42 16.76
N THR A 118 1.51 -9.28 15.82
CA THR A 118 1.61 -10.74 15.93
C THR A 118 2.42 -11.23 14.74
N ASP A 119 3.54 -11.89 14.99
CA ASP A 119 4.51 -12.28 13.95
C ASP A 119 4.91 -11.10 13.05
N ASP A 120 5.21 -9.95 13.66
CA ASP A 120 5.49 -8.66 13.01
C ASP A 120 4.32 -8.03 12.22
N PHE A 121 3.10 -8.55 12.32
CA PHE A 121 1.94 -7.99 11.62
C PHE A 121 0.95 -7.28 12.54
N CYS A 122 0.50 -6.11 12.10
CA CYS A 122 -0.79 -5.58 12.51
C CYS A 122 -1.90 -6.35 11.82
N LEU A 123 -2.93 -6.76 12.56
CA LEU A 123 -4.04 -7.55 12.03
C LEU A 123 -5.32 -6.72 11.98
N ALA A 124 -6.00 -6.76 10.84
CA ALA A 124 -7.36 -6.26 10.65
C ALA A 124 -8.21 -7.35 9.97
N PRO A 125 -8.89 -8.21 10.76
CA PRO A 125 -9.54 -9.40 10.24
C PRO A 125 -10.79 -9.09 9.41
N GLU A 126 -11.53 -8.04 9.77
CA GLU A 126 -12.82 -7.71 9.19
C GLU A 126 -12.95 -6.22 8.92
N PHE A 127 -13.67 -5.89 7.84
CA PHE A 127 -13.98 -4.54 7.41
C PHE A 127 -15.46 -4.42 7.05
N ASN A 128 -16.00 -3.20 7.09
CA ASN A 128 -17.25 -2.92 6.40
C ASN A 128 -17.07 -3.04 4.87
N THR A 129 -18.18 -2.96 4.15
CA THR A 129 -18.20 -2.96 2.69
C THR A 129 -18.32 -1.54 2.17
N ALA A 130 -17.45 -1.16 1.24
CA ALA A 130 -17.58 0.05 0.45
C ALA A 130 -18.56 -0.22 -0.71
N THR A 131 -19.41 0.74 -1.04
CA THR A 131 -20.41 0.65 -2.10
C THR A 131 -20.48 1.93 -2.91
N VAL A 132 -20.76 1.79 -4.20
CA VAL A 132 -21.00 2.92 -5.10
C VAL A 132 -21.93 2.50 -6.23
N ASN A 133 -22.84 3.39 -6.62
CA ASN A 133 -23.83 3.16 -7.67
C ASN A 133 -23.71 4.18 -8.81
N PRO A 134 -22.59 4.19 -9.55
CA PRO A 134 -22.34 5.21 -10.55
C PRO A 134 -23.32 5.08 -11.71
N THR A 135 -23.85 6.22 -12.16
CA THR A 135 -24.66 6.32 -13.38
C THR A 135 -23.83 6.96 -14.48
N GLN A 136 -23.48 6.19 -15.49
CA GLN A 136 -22.66 6.63 -16.63
C GLN A 136 -23.40 6.31 -17.93
N ALA A 137 -23.50 7.28 -18.84
CA ALA A 137 -24.24 7.13 -20.10
C ALA A 137 -25.68 6.58 -19.91
N GLY A 138 -26.35 6.95 -18.81
CA GLY A 138 -27.71 6.51 -18.48
C GLY A 138 -27.83 5.09 -17.90
N VAL A 139 -26.71 4.41 -17.66
CA VAL A 139 -26.67 3.07 -17.05
C VAL A 139 -26.12 3.16 -15.63
N THR A 140 -26.88 2.69 -14.66
CA THR A 140 -26.45 2.57 -13.27
C THR A 140 -25.83 1.19 -13.03
N SER A 141 -24.61 1.16 -12.52
CA SER A 141 -23.99 -0.08 -12.01
C SER A 141 -24.07 -0.15 -10.50
N ASN A 142 -24.14 -1.35 -9.94
CA ASN A 142 -24.00 -1.58 -8.49
C ASN A 142 -22.64 -2.21 -8.23
N ILE A 143 -21.82 -1.53 -7.44
CA ILE A 143 -20.44 -1.95 -7.16
C ILE A 143 -20.21 -2.01 -5.66
N SER A 144 -19.57 -3.09 -5.19
CA SER A 144 -19.10 -3.20 -3.83
C SER A 144 -17.68 -3.77 -3.73
N TYR A 145 -16.98 -3.36 -2.68
CA TYR A 145 -15.62 -3.74 -2.37
C TYR A 145 -15.47 -3.98 -0.87
N THR A 146 -14.90 -5.13 -0.49
CA THR A 146 -14.67 -5.49 0.92
C THR A 146 -13.29 -6.09 1.08
N LEU A 147 -12.64 -5.76 2.20
CA LEU A 147 -11.40 -6.40 2.63
C LEU A 147 -11.64 -7.39 3.76
N LYS A 148 -10.80 -8.42 3.81
CA LYS A 148 -10.69 -9.37 4.93
C LYS A 148 -9.24 -9.74 5.18
N ASN A 149 -8.96 -10.19 6.41
CA ASN A 149 -7.68 -10.74 6.81
C ASN A 149 -6.50 -9.84 6.41
N VAL A 150 -6.66 -8.52 6.55
CA VAL A 150 -5.60 -7.58 6.22
C VAL A 150 -4.50 -7.71 7.24
N LYS A 151 -3.27 -7.85 6.76
CA LYS A 151 -2.04 -7.91 7.55
C LYS A 151 -1.11 -6.80 7.07
N VAL A 152 -0.78 -5.87 7.95
CA VAL A 152 0.21 -4.82 7.67
C VAL A 152 1.52 -5.20 8.35
N TYR A 153 2.59 -5.34 7.58
CA TYR A 153 3.91 -5.67 8.13
C TYR A 153 4.46 -4.46 8.89
N SER A 154 4.77 -4.66 10.16
CA SER A 154 5.16 -3.62 11.13
C SER A 154 6.30 -4.11 12.01
N SER A 155 7.41 -4.49 11.38
CA SER A 155 8.67 -4.82 12.05
C SER A 155 9.58 -3.57 12.14
N PRO A 156 10.51 -3.49 13.11
CA PRO A 156 11.52 -2.43 13.14
C PRO A 156 12.34 -2.30 11.84
N SER A 157 12.51 -3.39 11.09
CA SER A 157 13.23 -3.38 9.80
C SER A 157 12.47 -2.65 8.69
N SER A 158 11.14 -2.66 8.73
CA SER A 158 10.31 -1.92 7.78
C SER A 158 8.90 -1.69 8.35
N PRO A 159 8.70 -0.57 9.08
CA PRO A 159 7.49 -0.36 9.84
C PRO A 159 6.35 0.15 8.96
N GLY A 160 5.35 -0.70 8.72
CA GLY A 160 4.06 -0.31 8.16
C GLY A 160 4.06 -0.05 6.66
N THR A 161 4.97 -0.65 5.90
CA THR A 161 5.25 -0.32 4.48
C THR A 161 4.82 -1.39 3.48
N GLN A 162 4.41 -2.55 3.97
CA GLN A 162 3.85 -3.63 3.15
C GLN A 162 2.54 -4.14 3.75
N MET A 163 1.58 -4.51 2.93
CA MET A 163 0.35 -5.16 3.41
C MET A 163 -0.19 -6.20 2.46
N SER A 164 -0.82 -7.22 3.02
CA SER A 164 -1.60 -8.21 2.29
C SER A 164 -3.04 -8.23 2.77
N GLY A 165 -3.96 -8.73 1.96
CA GLY A 165 -5.33 -8.99 2.40
C GLY A 165 -6.12 -9.75 1.35
N GLU A 166 -7.34 -10.10 1.68
CA GLU A 166 -8.30 -10.71 0.76
C GLU A 166 -9.29 -9.65 0.30
N VAL A 167 -9.55 -9.60 -1.01
CA VAL A 167 -10.51 -8.68 -1.60
C VAL A 167 -11.69 -9.47 -2.12
N THR A 168 -12.90 -9.06 -1.74
CA THR A 168 -14.12 -9.43 -2.44
C THR A 168 -14.61 -8.22 -3.22
N PHE A 169 -14.77 -8.38 -4.53
CA PHE A 169 -15.32 -7.34 -5.41
C PHE A 169 -16.58 -7.85 -6.08
N VAL A 170 -17.64 -7.03 -6.05
CA VAL A 170 -18.90 -7.32 -6.74
C VAL A 170 -19.25 -6.19 -7.69
N ARG A 171 -19.58 -6.53 -8.93
CA ARG A 171 -20.16 -5.60 -9.90
C ARG A 171 -21.39 -6.23 -10.54
N ASN A 172 -22.53 -5.56 -10.45
CA ASN A 172 -23.78 -5.96 -11.10
C ASN A 172 -24.17 -7.43 -10.82
N GLY A 173 -23.93 -7.90 -9.58
CA GLY A 173 -24.20 -9.27 -9.14
C GLY A 173 -23.14 -10.31 -9.54
N CYS A 174 -22.04 -9.90 -10.17
CA CYS A 174 -20.88 -10.75 -10.45
C CYS A 174 -19.83 -10.57 -9.36
N THR A 175 -19.44 -11.66 -8.70
CA THR A 175 -18.46 -11.66 -7.61
C THR A 175 -17.14 -12.22 -8.09
N SER A 176 -16.04 -11.54 -7.74
CA SER A 176 -14.66 -11.99 -7.93
C SER A 176 -13.87 -11.83 -6.64
N THR A 177 -12.87 -12.68 -6.42
CA THR A 177 -12.02 -12.63 -5.23
C THR A 177 -10.54 -12.57 -5.60
N TYR A 178 -9.75 -11.90 -4.77
CA TYR A 178 -8.34 -11.63 -5.02
C TYR A 178 -7.53 -11.72 -3.73
N VAL A 179 -6.25 -12.03 -3.89
CA VAL A 179 -5.23 -11.72 -2.88
C VAL A 179 -4.63 -10.37 -3.24
N MET A 180 -4.70 -9.42 -2.31
CA MET A 180 -4.06 -8.12 -2.42
C MET A 180 -2.65 -8.20 -1.84
N ARG A 181 -1.69 -7.64 -2.57
CA ARG A 181 -0.34 -7.34 -2.07
C ARG A 181 -0.02 -5.90 -2.39
N ALA A 182 0.35 -5.12 -1.38
CA ALA A 182 0.56 -3.70 -1.54
C ALA A 182 1.85 -3.24 -0.86
N VAL A 183 2.45 -2.22 -1.43
CA VAL A 183 3.67 -1.58 -0.94
C VAL A 183 3.48 -0.07 -0.88
N TRP A 184 4.15 0.54 0.09
CA TRP A 184 4.27 1.98 0.23
C TRP A 184 5.75 2.40 0.10
N PRO A 185 6.03 3.52 -0.58
CA PRO A 185 5.11 4.31 -1.40
C PRO A 185 4.75 3.64 -2.74
N ALA A 186 3.69 4.12 -3.39
CA ALA A 186 3.37 3.80 -4.78
C ALA A 186 4.42 4.41 -5.72
N THR A 187 5.41 3.61 -6.12
CA THR A 187 6.52 4.08 -6.96
C THR A 187 6.34 3.66 -8.41
N PRO A 188 6.41 4.60 -9.37
CA PRO A 188 6.44 4.28 -10.80
C PRO A 188 7.77 3.62 -11.16
N CYS A 189 7.75 2.80 -12.20
CA CYS A 189 8.95 2.17 -12.77
C CYS A 189 8.82 2.11 -14.30
N ASP A 190 9.93 1.89 -15.01
CA ASP A 190 9.94 1.66 -16.45
C ASP A 190 10.05 0.15 -16.72
N PRO A 191 9.00 -0.50 -17.24
CA PRO A 191 9.05 -1.92 -17.60
C PRO A 191 10.06 -2.26 -18.70
N ARG A 192 10.59 -1.27 -19.41
CA ARG A 192 11.55 -1.44 -20.51
C ARG A 192 13.01 -1.30 -20.04
N ALA A 193 13.23 -0.78 -18.83
CA ALA A 193 14.54 -0.71 -18.20
C ALA A 193 15.13 -2.12 -17.99
N ASP A 194 16.45 -2.23 -17.89
CA ASP A 194 17.10 -3.48 -17.50
C ASP A 194 16.81 -3.74 -16.01
N GLN A 195 15.94 -4.71 -15.75
CA GLN A 195 15.51 -5.05 -14.40
C GLN A 195 16.62 -5.69 -13.54
N SER A 196 17.76 -6.02 -14.15
CA SER A 196 18.93 -6.58 -13.48
C SER A 196 20.06 -5.57 -13.26
N ASP A 197 19.97 -4.38 -13.86
CA ASP A 197 21.01 -3.35 -13.75
C ASP A 197 20.84 -2.55 -12.44
N PRO A 198 21.80 -2.64 -11.49
CA PRO A 198 21.72 -1.87 -10.25
C PRO A 198 21.81 -0.35 -10.46
N ASP A 199 22.39 0.11 -11.57
CA ASP A 199 22.50 1.54 -11.89
C ASP A 199 21.16 2.13 -12.38
N GLU A 200 20.24 1.27 -12.86
CA GLU A 200 18.87 1.63 -13.23
C GLU A 200 17.88 1.50 -12.07
N GLY A 201 18.38 1.46 -10.82
CA GLY A 201 17.59 1.28 -9.60
C GLY A 201 16.34 2.17 -9.48
N PHE A 202 16.43 3.41 -9.95
CA PHE A 202 15.30 4.34 -10.01
C PHE A 202 14.17 3.88 -10.95
N ALA A 203 14.51 3.25 -12.07
CA ALA A 203 13.58 2.79 -13.10
C ALA A 203 13.13 1.34 -12.90
N ASN A 204 13.87 0.51 -12.16
CA ASN A 204 13.57 -0.92 -11.98
C ASN A 204 13.20 -1.33 -10.54
N CYS A 205 12.77 -0.39 -9.70
CA CYS A 205 12.42 -0.64 -8.30
C CYS A 205 13.58 -1.04 -7.39
N GLY A 206 14.82 -0.85 -7.85
CA GLY A 206 16.04 -1.03 -7.06
C GLY A 206 16.40 0.17 -6.19
N SER A 207 17.69 0.25 -5.84
CA SER A 207 18.24 1.33 -5.01
C SER A 207 18.07 2.69 -5.68
N GLY A 208 17.54 3.68 -4.94
CA GLY A 208 17.28 5.03 -5.48
C GLY A 208 15.85 5.25 -5.98
N SER A 209 15.02 4.20 -6.06
CA SER A 209 13.57 4.30 -6.35
C SER A 209 12.76 5.00 -5.23
N GLY A 210 13.35 5.17 -4.05
CA GLY A 210 12.66 5.69 -2.86
C GLY A 210 11.92 4.62 -2.04
N ILE A 211 11.93 3.35 -2.48
CA ILE A 211 11.47 2.21 -1.68
C ILE A 211 12.67 1.56 -0.97
N ASN A 212 12.41 0.86 0.14
CA ASN A 212 13.41 0.07 0.84
C ASN A 212 14.07 -0.95 -0.13
N PRO A 213 15.41 -0.89 -0.34
CA PRO A 213 16.11 -1.73 -1.31
C PRO A 213 16.11 -3.22 -0.95
N ASP A 214 15.86 -3.56 0.32
CA ASP A 214 15.80 -4.95 0.81
C ASP A 214 14.50 -5.65 0.37
N PHE A 215 13.52 -4.89 -0.12
CA PHE A 215 12.26 -5.48 -0.58
C PHE A 215 12.45 -6.25 -1.88
N ALA A 216 11.86 -7.44 -1.93
CA ALA A 216 11.72 -8.17 -3.18
C ALA A 216 10.57 -7.55 -3.98
N LEU A 217 10.94 -6.65 -4.90
CA LEU A 217 10.04 -5.92 -5.78
C LEU A 217 10.35 -6.21 -7.25
N GLN A 218 9.34 -6.08 -8.08
CA GLN A 218 9.48 -6.11 -9.53
C GLN A 218 8.67 -4.99 -10.17
N CYS A 219 9.12 -4.52 -11.34
CA CYS A 219 8.36 -3.59 -12.14
C CYS A 219 7.28 -4.33 -12.94
N GLU A 220 6.01 -4.00 -12.72
CA GLU A 220 4.91 -4.51 -13.53
C GLU A 220 4.25 -3.38 -14.30
N ALA A 221 4.10 -3.57 -15.62
CA ALA A 221 3.37 -2.65 -16.48
C ALA A 221 1.92 -2.46 -16.00
N VAL A 222 1.44 -1.22 -16.02
CA VAL A 222 0.08 -0.88 -15.62
C VAL A 222 -0.70 -0.26 -16.78
N PRO A 223 -2.05 -0.39 -16.80
CA PRO A 223 -2.88 0.28 -17.78
C PRO A 223 -2.65 1.79 -17.83
N ALA A 224 -2.80 2.40 -19.02
CA ALA A 224 -2.49 3.81 -19.27
C ALA A 224 -3.15 4.82 -18.32
N ARG A 225 -4.34 4.50 -17.79
CA ARG A 225 -5.02 5.33 -16.81
C ARG A 225 -4.27 5.52 -15.49
N PHE A 226 -3.23 4.72 -15.23
CA PHE A 226 -2.37 4.81 -14.06
C PHE A 226 -1.04 5.50 -14.35
N TRP A 227 -0.72 5.83 -15.61
CA TRP A 227 0.56 6.46 -15.92
C TRP A 227 0.67 7.83 -15.29
N LEU A 228 1.86 8.14 -14.76
CA LEU A 228 2.25 9.44 -14.21
C LEU A 228 3.13 10.23 -15.17
N GLU A 229 3.47 9.63 -16.32
CA GLU A 229 4.38 10.20 -17.32
C GLU A 229 5.75 10.52 -16.71
N TYR A 230 6.20 9.63 -15.82
CA TYR A 230 7.41 9.85 -15.02
C TYR A 230 8.71 9.57 -15.79
N PHE A 231 8.64 8.66 -16.77
CA PHE A 231 9.77 8.25 -17.61
C PHE A 231 9.63 8.71 -19.06
N GLY A 232 8.64 9.55 -19.36
CA GLY A 232 8.28 9.98 -20.71
C GLY A 232 6.78 10.23 -20.82
N SER A 233 6.29 10.47 -22.04
CA SER A 233 4.88 10.72 -22.32
C SER A 233 4.45 9.97 -23.59
N PRO A 234 3.18 9.48 -23.68
CA PRO A 234 2.65 8.89 -24.90
C PRO A 234 2.64 9.86 -26.10
N ASP A 235 2.70 11.18 -25.86
CA ASP A 235 2.76 12.18 -26.93
C ASP A 235 4.14 12.21 -27.63
N ASP A 236 5.20 11.89 -26.88
CA ASP A 236 6.58 11.86 -27.38
C ASP A 236 6.99 10.45 -27.86
N ASP A 237 6.41 9.41 -27.26
CA ASP A 237 6.69 8.01 -27.54
C ASP A 237 5.37 7.20 -27.61
N PRO A 238 4.89 6.81 -28.81
CA PRO A 238 3.65 6.06 -28.94
C PRO A 238 3.72 4.65 -28.33
N ASP A 239 4.93 4.14 -28.09
CA ASP A 239 5.20 2.86 -27.42
C ASP A 239 5.50 3.05 -25.93
N TYR A 240 5.20 4.23 -25.37
CA TYR A 240 5.35 4.53 -23.95
C TYR A 240 4.56 3.52 -23.10
N ILE A 241 5.22 3.01 -22.06
CA ILE A 241 4.61 2.16 -21.06
C ILE A 241 5.20 2.53 -19.71
N GLU A 242 4.35 2.61 -18.69
CA GLU A 242 4.77 2.82 -17.31
C GLU A 242 4.30 1.64 -16.47
N GLY A 243 5.09 1.33 -15.45
CA GLY A 243 4.80 0.32 -14.48
C GLY A 243 4.66 0.85 -13.06
N ARG A 244 4.45 -0.09 -12.15
CA ARG A 244 4.51 0.12 -10.72
C ARG A 244 5.37 -0.94 -10.06
N CYS A 245 6.11 -0.51 -9.04
CA CYS A 245 6.80 -1.43 -8.16
C CYS A 245 5.78 -2.22 -7.35
N VAL A 246 5.82 -3.55 -7.50
CA VAL A 246 4.97 -4.46 -6.75
C VAL A 246 5.82 -5.47 -5.99
N PRO A 247 5.38 -5.95 -4.82
CA PRO A 247 5.98 -7.12 -4.19
C PRO A 247 6.06 -8.28 -5.18
N SER A 248 7.19 -8.98 -5.25
CA SER A 248 7.32 -10.20 -6.08
C SER A 248 6.94 -11.46 -5.29
N GLU A 249 6.95 -11.40 -3.96
CA GLU A 249 6.64 -12.52 -3.07
C GLU A 249 5.42 -12.24 -2.17
N SER A 250 5.08 -13.20 -1.30
CA SER A 250 4.10 -12.98 -0.22
C SER A 250 4.61 -11.93 0.75
N ILE A 251 3.70 -11.19 1.38
CA ILE A 251 4.09 -10.21 2.41
C ILE A 251 4.46 -10.96 3.71
N PRO A 252 5.62 -10.66 4.33
CA PRO A 252 6.57 -9.62 3.93
C PRO A 252 7.50 -10.08 2.80
N SER A 253 7.67 -9.24 1.79
CA SER A 253 8.43 -9.52 0.57
C SER A 253 9.84 -8.91 0.69
N PHE A 254 10.84 -9.73 0.96
CA PHE A 254 12.26 -9.35 1.14
C PHE A 254 13.16 -10.22 0.26
N LYS A 255 14.31 -9.67 -0.17
CA LYS A 255 15.34 -10.38 -0.96
C LYS A 255 16.23 -11.29 -0.11
#